data_AF-A0A1D3TZI7-F1
#
_entry.id   AF-A0A1D3TZI7-F1
#
_cell.length_a   1.000
_cell.length_b   1.000
_cell.length_c   1.000
_cell.angle_alpha   90.00
_cell.angle_beta   90.00
_cell.angle_gamma   90.00
#
_symmetry.space_group_name_H-M   'P 1'
#
loop_
_entity.id
_entity.type
_entity.pdbx_description
1 polymer ?
#
loop_
_entity_poly.entity_id
_entity_poly.type
_entity_poly.pdbx_seq_one_letter_code
_entity_poly.pdbx_strand_id
1 'polypeptide(L)'
;MGKQIKTLEQLKDSRLLYEKKLPRFGYIISLTVALLLVAVTVWGIHTPKTYVIKSTGVIQSDTKNYVMSPYSGKISEMKASEGTVVEKGDVLFQVQSTDLNLQVTQLEEQKKSYETRAAQFQKLVKSIKDDRNYFDLTAEGVTVHSVTSNTLRDA
;
A
#
# COMPACT_ATOMS: atom_id res chain seq x y z
N MET A 1 29.53 71.81 78.62
CA MET A 1 29.14 70.39 78.67
C MET A 1 27.69 70.31 79.09
N GLY A 2 26.81 69.72 78.28
CA GLY A 2 25.38 69.63 78.59
C GLY A 2 24.66 68.80 77.54
N LYS A 3 24.80 67.47 77.62
CA LYS A 3 24.18 66.52 76.71
C LYS A 3 22.69 66.44 77.05
N GLN A 4 21.86 67.08 76.24
CA GLN A 4 20.39 66.99 76.32
C GLN A 4 19.99 65.55 75.94
N ILE A 5 19.61 64.75 76.93
CA ILE A 5 19.13 63.39 76.76
C ILE A 5 17.70 63.50 76.22
N LYS A 6 17.51 63.21 74.93
CA LYS A 6 16.18 63.17 74.30
C LYS A 6 15.49 61.87 74.71
N THR A 7 14.35 62.00 75.38
CA THR A 7 13.56 60.90 75.98
C THR A 7 12.92 60.01 74.90
N LEU A 8 12.81 58.71 75.18
CA LEU A 8 12.36 57.67 74.23
C LEU A 8 10.98 57.88 73.60
N GLU A 9 10.13 58.73 74.18
CA GLU A 9 8.83 59.08 73.57
C GLU A 9 8.96 59.83 72.24
N GLN A 10 9.98 60.68 72.07
CA GLN A 10 10.18 61.43 70.83
C GLN A 10 10.73 60.58 69.67
N LEU A 11 11.26 59.39 69.96
CA LEU A 11 11.70 58.40 68.97
C LEU A 11 10.57 57.45 68.56
N LYS A 12 9.49 57.40 69.34
CA LYS A 12 8.30 56.58 69.07
C LYS A 12 7.26 57.32 68.21
N ASP A 13 7.50 58.61 67.93
CA ASP A 13 6.63 59.39 67.06
C ASP A 13 6.87 59.02 65.60
N SER A 14 5.99 58.15 65.08
CA SER A 14 5.96 57.63 63.70
C SER A 14 5.98 58.74 62.62
N ARG A 15 5.73 60.00 63.02
CA ARG A 15 5.84 61.19 62.17
C ARG A 15 7.26 61.57 61.77
N LEU A 16 8.29 61.28 62.57
CA LEU A 16 9.67 61.70 62.28
C LEU A 16 10.30 60.91 61.11
N LEU A 17 9.81 59.69 60.87
CA LEU A 17 10.12 58.91 59.66
C LEU A 17 9.38 59.45 58.43
N TYR A 18 8.20 60.05 58.61
CA TYR A 18 7.31 60.52 57.54
C TYR A 18 7.57 61.97 57.11
N GLU A 19 8.02 62.85 58.02
CA GLU A 19 8.37 64.25 57.73
C GLU A 19 9.78 64.41 57.15
N LYS A 20 10.60 63.36 57.19
CA LYS A 20 11.88 63.34 56.47
C LYS A 20 11.58 63.14 54.99
N LYS A 21 11.47 64.26 54.26
CA LYS A 21 11.55 64.31 52.79
C LYS A 21 12.52 63.23 52.35
N LEU A 22 12.02 62.18 51.68
CA LEU A 22 12.85 61.02 51.39
C LEU A 22 14.14 61.55 50.76
N PRO A 23 15.33 61.21 51.30
CA PRO A 23 16.57 61.68 50.70
C PRO A 23 16.55 61.27 49.22
N ARG A 24 17.19 62.03 48.34
CA ARG A 24 17.15 61.78 46.88
C ARG A 24 17.33 60.29 46.53
N PHE A 25 18.16 59.58 47.30
CA PHE A 25 18.38 58.13 47.25
C PHE A 25 17.13 57.25 47.45
N GLY A 26 16.21 57.60 48.35
CA GLY A 26 14.97 56.85 48.59
C GLY A 26 14.00 56.90 47.40
N TYR A 27 13.87 58.05 46.75
CA TYR A 27 13.11 58.16 45.50
C TYR A 27 13.79 57.42 44.35
N ILE A 28 15.13 57.45 44.27
CA ILE A 28 15.90 56.69 43.26
C ILE A 28 15.69 55.17 43.45
N ILE A 29 15.73 54.66 44.69
CA ILE A 29 15.46 53.24 44.97
C ILE A 29 14.01 52.89 44.63
N SER A 30 13.03 53.69 45.05
CA SER A 30 11.62 53.46 44.75
C SER A 30 11.35 53.45 43.23
N LEU A 31 11.96 54.36 42.48
CA LEU A 31 11.84 54.43 41.02
C LEU A 31 12.55 53.25 40.33
N THR A 32 13.70 52.82 40.84
CA THR A 32 14.43 51.65 40.33
C THR A 32 13.62 50.37 40.54
N VAL A 33 13.01 50.19 41.71
CA VAL A 33 12.15 49.04 41.99
C VAL A 33 10.91 49.07 41.11
N ALA A 34 10.29 50.23 40.92
CA ALA A 34 9.15 50.39 40.02
C ALA A 34 9.51 50.06 38.56
N LEU A 35 10.66 50.53 38.07
CA LEU A 35 11.16 50.23 36.73
C LEU A 35 11.39 48.73 36.52
N LEU A 36 11.98 48.06 37.51
CA LEU A 36 12.26 46.62 37.46
C LEU A 36 10.94 45.82 37.40
N LEU A 37 9.93 46.21 38.18
CA LEU A 37 8.59 45.60 38.11
C LEU A 37 7.94 45.77 36.73
N VAL A 38 8.08 46.95 36.11
CA VAL A 38 7.59 47.19 34.75
C VAL A 38 8.37 46.35 33.73
N ALA A 39 9.68 46.23 33.87
CA ALA A 39 10.50 45.42 32.97
C ALA A 39 10.12 43.93 33.00
N VAL A 40 9.89 43.35 34.19
CA VAL A 40 9.50 41.94 34.36
C VAL A 40 8.10 41.68 33.79
N THR A 41 7.17 42.60 33.99
CA THR A 41 5.81 42.46 33.45
C THR A 41 5.80 42.54 31.92
N VAL A 42 6.53 43.49 31.33
CA VAL A 42 6.71 43.59 29.88
C VAL A 42 7.39 42.33 29.32
N TRP A 43 8.46 41.86 29.95
CA TRP A 43 9.18 40.64 29.55
C TRP A 43 8.28 39.40 29.59
N GLY A 44 7.43 39.27 30.62
CA GLY A 44 6.50 38.16 30.77
C GLY A 44 5.42 38.13 29.70
N ILE A 45 4.90 39.29 29.27
CA ILE A 45 3.92 39.40 28.19
C ILE A 45 4.57 39.09 26.83
N HIS A 46 5.82 39.52 26.65
CA HIS A 46 6.54 39.35 25.39
C HIS A 46 7.11 37.94 25.18
N THR A 47 6.97 37.05 26.16
CA THR A 47 7.42 35.65 26.06
C THR A 47 6.29 34.81 25.46
N PRO A 48 6.32 34.46 24.15
CA PRO A 48 5.28 33.64 23.55
C PRO A 48 5.31 32.24 24.17
N LYS A 49 4.14 31.76 24.62
CA LYS A 49 3.97 30.36 25.03
C LYS A 49 3.97 29.49 23.77
N THR A 50 5.09 28.82 23.50
CA THR A 50 5.17 27.83 22.42
C THR A 50 4.35 26.60 22.81
N TYR A 51 3.12 26.53 22.31
CA TYR A 51 2.27 25.36 22.44
C TYR A 51 2.49 24.44 21.24
N VAL A 52 3.33 23.41 21.42
CA VAL A 52 3.55 22.37 20.42
C VAL A 52 2.60 21.21 20.70
N ILE A 53 1.58 21.07 19.87
CA ILE A 53 0.69 19.91 19.87
C ILE A 53 1.47 18.74 19.28
N LYS A 54 1.95 17.85 20.14
CA LYS A 54 2.55 16.58 19.71
C LYS A 54 1.42 15.55 19.57
N SER A 55 0.97 15.35 18.34
CA SER A 55 0.04 14.27 18.02
C SER A 55 0.83 13.12 17.40
N THR A 56 0.74 11.94 18.00
CA THR A 56 1.27 10.70 17.43
C THR A 56 0.22 10.11 16.50
N GLY A 57 0.43 10.24 15.19
CA GLY A 57 -0.35 9.58 14.16
C GLY A 57 0.41 8.38 13.61
N VAL A 58 -0.30 7.28 13.33
CA VAL A 58 0.25 6.16 12.57
C VAL A 58 0.06 6.46 11.09
N ILE A 59 1.15 6.51 10.32
CA ILE A 59 1.06 6.63 8.87
C ILE A 59 0.64 5.25 8.34
N GLN A 60 -0.61 5.16 7.89
CA GLN A 60 -1.17 3.98 7.27
C GLN A 60 -1.54 4.31 5.82
N SER A 61 -1.26 3.39 4.90
CA SER A 61 -1.68 3.53 3.51
C SER A 61 -3.21 3.57 3.44
N ASP A 62 -3.76 4.49 2.65
CA ASP A 62 -5.21 4.62 2.41
C ASP A 62 -5.83 3.35 1.81
N THR A 63 -5.04 2.50 1.16
CA THR A 63 -5.54 1.27 0.55
C THR A 63 -4.54 0.13 0.68
N LYS A 64 -4.96 -0.97 1.30
CA LYS A 64 -4.24 -2.25 1.32
C LYS A 64 -5.03 -3.26 0.51
N ASN A 65 -4.48 -3.68 -0.62
CA ASN A 65 -5.08 -4.70 -1.49
C ASN A 65 -4.31 -6.00 -1.35
N TYR A 66 -5.04 -7.11 -1.20
CA TYR A 66 -4.49 -8.46 -1.24
C TYR A 66 -4.69 -9.02 -2.64
N VAL A 67 -3.61 -9.44 -3.30
CA VAL A 67 -3.67 -10.10 -4.61
C VAL A 67 -3.78 -11.60 -4.37
N MET A 68 -4.88 -12.20 -4.82
CA MET A 68 -5.10 -13.65 -4.75
C MET A 68 -5.25 -14.22 -6.16
N SER A 69 -4.69 -15.41 -6.39
CA SER A 69 -4.90 -16.13 -7.65
C SER A 69 -6.34 -16.67 -7.69
N PRO A 70 -7.09 -16.50 -8.80
CA PRO A 70 -8.39 -17.14 -8.97
C PRO A 70 -8.28 -18.67 -9.17
N TYR A 71 -7.08 -19.17 -9.47
CA TYR A 71 -6.83 -20.58 -9.70
C TYR A 71 -5.86 -21.13 -8.65
N SER A 72 -6.19 -22.31 -8.12
CA SER A 72 -5.28 -23.08 -7.27
C SER A 72 -4.20 -23.74 -8.13
N GLY A 73 -2.95 -23.60 -7.71
CA GLY A 73 -1.81 -24.17 -8.42
C GLY A 73 -0.52 -23.97 -7.64
N LYS A 74 0.58 -24.54 -8.16
CA LYS A 74 1.90 -24.38 -7.56
C LYS A 74 2.53 -23.09 -8.09
N ILE A 75 3.12 -22.28 -7.21
CA ILE A 75 3.92 -21.12 -7.65
C ILE A 75 5.17 -21.67 -8.33
N SER A 76 5.30 -21.39 -9.63
CA SER A 76 6.46 -21.82 -10.42
C SER A 76 7.56 -20.76 -10.40
N GLU A 77 7.19 -19.49 -10.45
CA GLU A 77 8.14 -18.39 -10.53
C GLU A 77 7.61 -17.17 -9.77
N MET A 78 8.48 -16.55 -8.98
CA MET A 78 8.23 -15.31 -8.26
C MET A 78 9.00 -14.19 -8.96
N LYS A 79 8.29 -13.25 -9.56
CA LYS A 79 8.89 -12.10 -10.26
C LYS A 79 8.88 -10.83 -9.42
N ALA A 80 7.96 -10.73 -8.47
CA ALA A 80 7.94 -9.64 -7.49
C ALA A 80 8.53 -10.09 -6.16
N SER A 81 9.55 -9.36 -5.68
CA SER A 81 10.12 -9.53 -4.34
C SER A 81 9.55 -8.51 -3.36
N GLU A 82 9.64 -8.78 -2.06
CA GLU A 82 9.22 -7.85 -1.00
C GLU A 82 9.88 -6.47 -1.18
N GLY A 83 9.08 -5.40 -1.05
CA GLY A 83 9.53 -4.02 -1.20
C GLY A 83 9.64 -3.50 -2.64
N THR A 84 9.31 -4.32 -3.64
CA THR A 84 9.32 -3.89 -5.06
C THR A 84 8.12 -3.00 -5.37
N VAL A 85 8.34 -1.89 -6.08
CA VAL A 85 7.27 -1.05 -6.63
C VAL A 85 6.77 -1.68 -7.93
N VAL A 86 5.47 -1.93 -8.02
CA VAL A 86 4.83 -2.59 -9.16
C VAL A 86 3.71 -1.73 -9.71
N GLU A 87 3.52 -1.76 -11.03
CA GLU A 87 2.43 -1.05 -11.71
C GLU A 87 1.25 -1.98 -12.02
N LYS A 88 0.11 -1.39 -12.40
CA LYS A 88 -1.08 -2.16 -12.75
C LYS A 88 -0.83 -2.96 -14.03
N GLY A 89 -0.77 -4.28 -13.89
CA GLY A 89 -0.59 -5.22 -15.00
C GLY A 89 0.70 -6.02 -14.92
N ASP A 90 1.58 -5.71 -13.98
CA ASP A 90 2.82 -6.46 -13.77
C ASP A 90 2.55 -7.87 -13.27
N VAL A 91 3.30 -8.83 -13.82
CA VAL A 91 3.23 -10.23 -13.41
C VAL A 91 4.00 -10.38 -12.10
N LEU A 92 3.28 -10.57 -11.00
CA LEU A 92 3.89 -10.78 -9.68
C LEU A 92 4.36 -12.22 -9.49
N PHE A 93 3.51 -13.18 -9.85
CA PHE A 93 3.73 -14.60 -9.70
C PHE A 93 3.23 -15.35 -10.93
N GLN A 94 3.96 -16.38 -11.32
CA GLN A 94 3.49 -17.33 -12.31
C GLN A 94 3.06 -18.62 -11.60
N VAL A 95 1.76 -18.90 -11.65
CA VAL A 95 1.17 -20.12 -11.10
C VAL A 95 1.11 -21.16 -12.22
N GLN A 96 1.77 -22.29 -12.03
CA GLN A 96 1.59 -23.46 -12.89
C GLN A 96 0.64 -24.43 -12.20
N SER A 97 -0.46 -24.74 -12.88
CA SER A 97 -1.35 -25.83 -12.51
C SER A 97 -1.17 -26.94 -13.53
N THR A 98 -0.53 -28.04 -13.13
CA THR A 98 -0.33 -29.23 -13.97
C THR A 98 -1.66 -29.70 -14.59
N ASP A 99 -2.75 -29.62 -13.82
CA ASP A 99 -4.09 -30.03 -14.26
C ASP A 99 -4.70 -29.13 -15.34
N LEU A 100 -4.45 -27.81 -15.29
CA LEU A 100 -4.92 -26.88 -16.32
C LEU A 100 -4.18 -27.11 -17.63
N ASN A 101 -2.87 -27.35 -17.57
CA ASN A 101 -2.08 -27.63 -18.77
C ASN A 101 -2.54 -28.92 -19.45
N LEU A 102 -2.81 -29.97 -18.66
CA LEU A 102 -3.32 -31.24 -19.18
C LEU A 102 -4.69 -31.07 -19.86
N GLN A 103 -5.59 -30.29 -19.26
CA GLN A 103 -6.91 -29.98 -19.84
C GLN A 103 -6.80 -29.22 -21.16
N VAL A 104 -5.88 -28.25 -21.25
CA VAL A 104 -5.64 -27.50 -22.49
C VAL A 104 -5.17 -28.44 -23.59
N THR A 105 -4.19 -29.29 -23.32
CA THR A 105 -3.68 -30.27 -24.30
C THR A 105 -4.79 -31.22 -24.78
N GLN A 106 -5.61 -31.75 -23.87
CA GLN A 106 -6.72 -32.63 -24.21
C GLN A 106 -7.75 -31.94 -25.11
N LEU A 107 -8.10 -30.68 -24.80
CA LEU A 107 -9.04 -29.90 -25.61
C LEU A 107 -8.47 -29.57 -26.99
N GLU A 108 -7.17 -29.31 -27.08
CA GLU A 108 -6.49 -29.02 -28.34
C GLU A 108 -6.41 -30.26 -29.25
N GLU A 109 -6.10 -31.43 -28.67
CA GLU A 109 -6.16 -32.72 -29.38
C GLU A 109 -7.58 -33.02 -29.90
N GLN A 110 -8.59 -32.81 -29.06
CA GLN A 110 -9.99 -32.97 -29.46
C GLN A 110 -10.33 -32.04 -30.62
N LYS A 111 -9.98 -30.76 -30.52
CA LYS A 111 -10.19 -29.77 -31.59
C LYS A 111 -9.54 -30.22 -32.90
N LYS A 112 -8.28 -30.63 -32.86
CA LYS A 112 -7.56 -31.14 -34.04
C LYS A 112 -8.23 -32.35 -34.67
N SER A 113 -8.72 -33.28 -33.84
CA SER A 113 -9.45 -34.46 -34.32
C SER A 113 -10.76 -34.06 -35.02
N TYR A 114 -11.48 -33.07 -34.49
CA TYR A 114 -12.72 -32.57 -35.09
C TYR A 114 -12.46 -31.80 -36.39
N GLU A 115 -11.42 -30.98 -36.45
CA GLU A 115 -11.01 -30.29 -37.69
C GLU A 115 -10.64 -31.29 -38.80
N THR A 116 -9.92 -32.35 -38.44
CA THR A 116 -9.56 -33.43 -39.37
C THR A 116 -10.81 -34.15 -39.89
N ARG A 117 -11.75 -34.51 -39.01
CA ARG A 117 -13.04 -35.12 -39.39
C ARG A 117 -13.86 -34.20 -40.29
N ALA A 118 -13.92 -32.90 -39.97
CA ALA A 118 -14.63 -31.92 -40.79
C ALA A 118 -14.01 -31.80 -42.19
N ALA A 119 -12.68 -31.78 -42.29
CA ALA A 119 -11.98 -31.80 -43.56
C ALA A 119 -12.25 -33.08 -44.36
N GLN A 120 -12.28 -34.24 -43.70
CA GLN A 120 -12.65 -35.51 -44.34
C GLN A 120 -14.11 -35.51 -44.82
N PHE A 121 -15.06 -34.96 -44.04
CA PHE A 121 -16.45 -34.83 -44.49
C PHE A 121 -16.59 -33.86 -45.67
N GLN A 122 -15.84 -32.77 -45.70
CA GLN A 122 -15.82 -31.88 -46.88
C GLN A 122 -15.26 -32.58 -48.12
N LYS A 123 -14.19 -33.37 -47.96
CA LYS A 123 -13.68 -34.22 -49.06
C LYS A 123 -14.75 -35.22 -49.50
N LEU A 124 -15.47 -35.86 -48.59
CA LEU A 124 -16.54 -36.81 -48.92
C LEU A 124 -17.62 -36.14 -49.77
N VAL A 125 -18.10 -34.98 -49.36
CA VAL A 125 -19.13 -34.23 -50.10
C VAL A 125 -18.65 -33.86 -51.50
N LYS A 126 -17.39 -33.46 -51.66
CA LYS A 126 -16.80 -33.19 -52.99
C LYS A 126 -16.70 -34.46 -53.83
N SER A 127 -16.22 -35.56 -53.25
CA SER A 127 -16.10 -36.84 -53.95
C SER A 127 -17.45 -37.34 -54.49
N ILE A 128 -18.54 -37.16 -53.72
CA ILE A 128 -19.90 -37.54 -54.13
C ILE A 128 -20.42 -36.62 -55.25
N LYS A 129 -20.15 -35.31 -55.19
CA LYS A 129 -20.59 -34.36 -56.22
C LYS A 129 -19.89 -34.54 -57.57
N ASP A 130 -18.59 -34.81 -57.52
CA ASP A 130 -17.74 -34.89 -58.71
C ASP A 130 -17.60 -36.33 -59.25
N ASP A 131 -18.27 -37.30 -58.60
CA ASP A 131 -18.24 -38.74 -58.90
C ASP A 131 -16.81 -39.32 -59.02
N ARG A 132 -15.88 -38.78 -58.21
CA ARG A 132 -14.46 -39.15 -58.17
C ARG A 132 -13.96 -39.24 -56.74
N ASN A 133 -13.16 -40.27 -56.43
CA ASN A 133 -12.64 -40.48 -55.09
C ASN A 133 -11.38 -39.62 -54.82
N TYR A 134 -11.46 -38.72 -53.84
CA TYR A 134 -10.34 -37.88 -53.38
C TYR A 134 -9.70 -38.36 -52.07
N PHE A 135 -10.06 -39.54 -51.56
CA PHE A 135 -9.45 -40.14 -50.37
C PHE A 135 -8.20 -40.95 -50.75
N ASP A 136 -7.09 -40.64 -50.08
CA ASP A 136 -5.80 -41.29 -50.33
C ASP A 136 -5.56 -42.37 -49.27
N LEU A 137 -5.62 -43.64 -49.68
CA LEU A 137 -5.58 -44.81 -48.79
C LEU A 137 -4.17 -45.09 -48.22
N THR A 138 -3.13 -44.53 -48.84
CA THR A 138 -1.72 -44.77 -48.48
C THR A 138 -1.16 -43.76 -47.49
N ALA A 139 -1.74 -42.56 -47.39
CA ALA A 139 -1.24 -41.49 -46.51
C ALA A 139 -1.89 -41.47 -45.12
N GLU A 140 -3.10 -42.04 -44.96
CA GLU A 140 -3.90 -41.90 -43.73
C GLU A 140 -3.83 -43.12 -42.78
N GLY A 141 -2.87 -44.04 -42.98
CA GLY A 141 -2.59 -45.12 -42.02
C GLY A 141 -3.76 -46.09 -41.78
N VAL A 142 -4.68 -46.20 -42.74
CA VAL A 142 -5.85 -47.08 -42.65
C VAL A 142 -5.41 -48.52 -42.95
N THR A 143 -5.29 -49.34 -41.91
CA THR A 143 -5.16 -50.79 -42.08
C THR A 143 -6.48 -51.34 -42.61
N VAL A 144 -6.53 -51.59 -43.92
CA VAL A 144 -7.65 -52.27 -44.57
C VAL A 144 -7.65 -53.73 -44.07
N HIS A 145 -8.47 -54.02 -43.06
CA HIS A 145 -8.83 -55.40 -42.77
C HIS A 145 -9.75 -55.86 -43.91
N SER A 146 -9.15 -56.48 -44.93
CA SER A 146 -9.91 -57.19 -45.95
C SER A 146 -10.69 -58.31 -45.26
N VAL A 147 -11.99 -58.10 -45.04
CA VAL A 147 -12.88 -59.18 -44.63
C VAL A 147 -13.05 -60.07 -45.85
N THR A 148 -12.28 -61.16 -45.88
CA THR A 148 -12.42 -62.23 -46.86
C THR A 148 -13.80 -62.86 -46.67
N SER A 149 -14.78 -62.46 -47.48
CA SER A 149 -16.04 -63.18 -47.57
C SER A 149 -15.83 -64.48 -48.36
N ASN A 150 -15.28 -65.48 -47.68
CA ASN A 150 -15.33 -66.86 -48.15
C ASN A 150 -16.47 -67.56 -47.38
N THR A 151 -17.69 -67.44 -47.90
CA THR A 151 -18.78 -68.33 -47.51
C THR A 151 -19.69 -68.64 -48.69
N LEU A 152 -19.55 -69.89 -49.14
CA LEU A 152 -20.58 -70.74 -49.75
C LEU A 152 -20.80 -70.59 -51.26
N ARG A 153 -19.82 -71.12 -52.00
CA ARG A 153 -20.11 -72.06 -53.08
C ARG A 153 -20.62 -73.35 -52.41
N ASP A 154 -21.93 -73.59 -52.47
CA ASP A 154 -22.62 -74.88 -52.45
C ASP A 154 -24.11 -74.68 -52.08
N ALA A 155 -24.94 -74.52 -53.11
CA ALA A 155 -26.33 -74.99 -53.20
C ALA A 155 -26.83 -74.75 -54.64
#